data_AF-A0A5N6AW59-F1
#
_entry.id   AF-A0A5N6AW59-F1
#
_cell.length_a   1.000
_cell.length_b   1.000
_cell.length_c   1.000
_cell.angle_alpha   90.00
_cell.angle_beta   90.00
_cell.angle_gamma   90.00
#
_symmetry.space_group_name_H-M   'P 1'
#
loop_
_entity.id
_entity.type
_entity.pdbx_description
1 polymer ?
#
loop_
_entity_poly.entity_id
_entity_poly.type
_entity_poly.pdbx_seq_one_letter_code
_entity_poly.pdbx_strand_id
1 'polypeptide(L)' 'MTRPITLFTGQWADLPFEEVCRLASEWGYDGLEIACWGDHFEVDKALADDSYIERKKETLAKYNLGVWTISHH' A
#
# COMPACT_ATOMS: atom_id res chain seq x y z
N MET A 1 -19.92 10.87 -8.07
CA MET A 1 -18.87 9.96 -7.57
C MET A 1 -18.04 10.75 -6.58
N THR A 2 -17.89 10.25 -5.34
CA THR A 2 -16.94 10.80 -4.37
C THR A 2 -15.52 10.45 -4.81
N ARG A 3 -14.58 11.38 -4.61
CA ARG A 3 -13.16 11.14 -4.96
C ARG A 3 -12.54 10.25 -3.87
N PRO A 4 -11.75 9.22 -4.24
CA PRO A 4 -11.03 8.42 -3.25
C PRO A 4 -10.07 9.27 -2.42
N ILE A 5 -10.05 9.03 -1.11
CA ILE A 5 -9.10 9.61 -0.16
C ILE A 5 -8.08 8.55 0.23
N THR A 6 -6.81 8.81 -0.09
CA THR A 6 -5.72 7.85 0.10
C THR A 6 -4.73 8.32 1.16
N LEU A 7 -4.21 7.37 1.94
CA LEU A 7 -3.13 7.64 2.88
C LEU A 7 -1.78 7.43 2.21
N PHE A 8 -0.90 8.44 2.28
CA PHE A 8 0.50 8.26 1.93
C PHE A 8 1.24 7.49 3.02
N THR A 9 1.92 6.40 2.64
CA THR A 9 2.51 5.49 3.62
C THR A 9 3.93 5.89 4.06
N GLY A 10 4.51 6.99 3.56
CA GLY A 10 5.92 7.30 3.77
C GLY A 10 6.32 7.54 5.22
N GLN A 11 5.45 8.19 6.01
CA GLN A 11 5.64 8.42 7.44
C GLN A 11 5.47 7.16 8.30
N TRP A 12 5.05 6.04 7.69
CA TRP A 12 4.64 4.82 8.39
C TRP A 12 5.55 3.63 8.06
N ALA A 13 6.67 3.86 7.38
CA ALA A 13 7.56 2.80 6.89
C ALA A 13 8.35 2.07 8.00
N ASP A 14 8.20 2.50 9.25
CA ASP A 14 8.63 1.78 10.44
C ASP A 14 7.67 0.64 10.85
N LEU A 15 6.43 0.65 10.34
CA LEU A 15 5.44 -0.42 10.52
C LEU A 15 5.44 -1.39 9.33
N PRO A 16 5.08 -2.68 9.53
CA PRO A 16 4.85 -3.59 8.43
C PRO A 16 3.71 -3.12 7.53
N PHE A 17 3.83 -3.34 6.22
CA PHE A 17 2.82 -2.92 5.23
C PHE A 17 1.39 -3.38 5.58
N GLU A 18 1.22 -4.61 6.06
CA GLU A 18 -0.08 -5.16 6.43
C GLU A 18 -0.70 -4.45 7.65
N GLU A 19 0.13 -3.98 8.58
CA GLU A 19 -0.34 -3.20 9.74
C GLU A 19 -0.82 -1.81 9.30
N VAL A 20 -0.12 -1.17 8.36
CA VAL A 20 -0.56 0.08 7.74
C VAL A 20 -1.88 -0.11 6.99
N CYS A 21 -2.05 -1.24 6.28
CA CYS A 21 -3.33 -1.56 5.62
C CYS A 21 -4.48 -1.73 6.64
N ARG A 22 -4.24 -2.44 7.75
CA ARG A 22 -5.23 -2.60 8.81
C ARG A 22 -5.66 -1.25 9.40
N LEU A 23 -4.68 -0.42 9.78
CA LEU A 23 -4.92 0.91 10.36
C LEU A 23 -5.65 1.84 9.38
N ALA A 24 -5.20 1.91 8.12
CA ALA A 24 -5.81 2.79 7.12
C ALA A 24 -7.28 2.44 6.85
N SER A 25 -7.60 1.14 6.82
CA SER A 25 -8.98 0.66 6.69
C SER A 25 -9.84 1.02 7.90
N GLU A 26 -9.32 0.84 9.13
CA GLU A 26 -10.01 1.24 10.36
C GLU A 26 -10.24 2.76 10.47
N TRP A 27 -9.34 3.56 9.89
CA TRP A 27 -9.48 5.02 9.83
C TRP A 27 -10.41 5.50 8.72
N GLY A 28 -10.85 4.61 7.81
CA GLY A 28 -11.78 4.94 6.74
C GLY A 28 -11.13 5.53 5.48
N TYR A 29 -9.84 5.28 5.23
CA TYR A 29 -9.24 5.61 3.94
C TYR A 29 -9.74 4.66 2.84
N ASP A 30 -9.87 5.18 1.63
CA ASP A 30 -10.28 4.39 0.45
C ASP A 30 -9.11 3.61 -0.15
N GLY A 31 -7.86 3.95 0.21
CA GLY A 31 -6.68 3.25 -0.26
C GLY A 31 -5.36 3.92 0.13
N LEU A 32 -4.28 3.50 -0.52
CA LEU A 32 -2.92 3.91 -0.18
C LEU A 32 -2.19 4.53 -1.38
N GLU A 33 -1.38 5.54 -1.10
CA GLU A 33 -0.24 5.95 -1.92
C GLU A 33 1.01 5.27 -1.32
N ILE A 34 1.50 4.24 -1.99
CA ILE A 34 2.48 3.31 -1.40
C ILE A 34 3.90 3.82 -1.60
N ALA A 35 4.60 4.01 -0.49
CA ALA A 35 6.00 4.39 -0.47
C ALA A 35 6.90 3.23 -0.91
N CYS A 36 7.89 3.53 -1.75
CA CYS A 36 8.83 2.56 -2.31
C CYS A 36 10.06 2.35 -1.40
N TRP A 37 9.85 2.18 -0.10
CA TRP A 37 10.85 1.83 0.91
C TRP A 37 10.20 1.12 2.10
N GLY A 38 11.01 0.62 3.04
CA GLY A 38 10.54 -0.34 4.04
C GLY A 38 10.11 -1.65 3.37
N ASP A 39 9.11 -2.32 3.92
CA ASP A 39 8.47 -3.47 3.25
C ASP A 39 7.22 -3.05 2.46
N HIS A 40 6.93 -1.75 2.33
CA HIS A 40 5.71 -1.23 1.71
C HIS A 40 5.64 -1.53 0.22
N PHE A 41 6.67 -1.16 -0.54
CA PHE A 41 6.84 -1.53 -1.93
C PHE A 41 8.32 -1.61 -2.31
N GLU A 42 8.80 -2.82 -2.60
CA GLU A 42 10.19 -3.13 -2.92
C GLU A 42 10.31 -3.28 -4.45
N VAL A 43 10.85 -2.24 -5.09
CA VAL A 43 10.86 -2.12 -6.56
C VAL A 43 11.68 -3.23 -7.23
N ASP A 44 12.76 -3.67 -6.61
CA ASP A 44 13.58 -4.77 -7.07
C ASP A 44 12.81 -6.10 -7.08
N LYS A 45 12.06 -6.41 -6.01
CA LYS A 45 11.20 -7.59 -5.95
C LYS A 45 10.04 -7.50 -6.93
N ALA A 46 9.46 -6.33 -7.12
CA ALA A 46 8.41 -6.11 -8.11
C ALA A 46 8.87 -6.41 -9.55
N LEU A 47 10.17 -6.29 -9.85
CA LEU A 47 10.76 -6.59 -11.15
C LEU A 47 11.29 -8.03 -11.25
N ALA A 48 11.62 -8.67 -10.12
CA ALA A 48 12.25 -9.99 -10.08
C ALA A 48 11.29 -11.15 -9.77
N ASP A 49 10.13 -10.87 -9.17
CA ASP A 49 9.12 -11.85 -8.77
C ASP A 49 7.75 -11.48 -9.34
N ASP A 50 7.33 -12.20 -10.38
CA ASP A 50 6.04 -12.01 -11.07
C ASP A 50 4.83 -12.09 -10.13
N SER A 51 4.96 -12.73 -8.97
CA SER A 51 3.88 -12.85 -7.98
C SER A 51 3.89 -11.74 -6.92
N TYR A 52 4.92 -10.88 -6.87
CA TYR A 52 5.04 -9.82 -5.87
C TYR A 52 3.88 -8.83 -5.90
N ILE A 53 3.53 -8.35 -7.09
CA ILE A 53 2.45 -7.37 -7.29
C ILE A 53 1.09 -7.95 -6.89
N GLU A 54 0.82 -9.20 -7.24
CA GLU A 54 -0.45 -9.83 -6.88
C GLU A 54 -0.58 -10.03 -5.38
N ARG A 55 0.48 -10.46 -4.68
CA ARG A 55 0.47 -10.54 -3.20
C ARG A 55 0.19 -9.18 -2.56
N LYS A 56 0.74 -8.09 -3.11
CA LYS A 56 0.45 -6.72 -2.62
C LYS A 56 -1.02 -6.33 -2.81
N LYS A 57 -1.60 -6.66 -3.98
CA LYS A 57 -3.04 -6.44 -4.25
C LYS A 57 -3.93 -7.29 -3.35
N GLU A 58 -3.57 -8.54 -3.08
CA GLU A 58 -4.28 -9.43 -2.16
C GLU A 58 -4.30 -8.85 -0.74
N THR A 59 -3.16 -8.34 -0.26
CA THR A 59 -3.09 -7.65 1.04
C THR A 59 -4.01 -6.43 1.07
N LEU A 60 -3.98 -5.56 0.06
CA LEU A 60 -4.87 -4.38 -0.02
C LEU A 60 -6.35 -4.79 -0.04
N ALA A 61 -6.70 -5.80 -0.85
CA ALA A 61 -8.06 -6.30 -1.00
C ALA A 61 -8.62 -6.88 0.31
N LYS A 62 -7.79 -7.55 1.13
CA LYS A 62 -8.16 -8.04 2.46
C LYS A 62 -8.71 -6.92 3.38
N TYR A 63 -8.27 -5.68 3.17
CA TYR A 63 -8.67 -4.51 3.96
C TYR A 63 -9.58 -3.54 3.19
N ASN A 64 -10.12 -3.94 2.04
CA ASN A 64 -10.94 -3.10 1.15
C ASN A 64 -10.25 -1.79 0.72
N LEU A 65 -8.93 -1.82 0.55
CA LEU A 65 -8.13 -0.67 0.14
C LEU A 65 -7.82 -0.71 -1.36
N GLY A 66 -7.92 0.44 -2.02
CA GLY A 66 -7.40 0.64 -3.37
C GLY A 66 -5.95 1.12 -3.41
N VAL A 67 -5.38 1.16 -4.61
CA VAL A 67 -4.09 1.81 -4.90
C VAL A 67 -4.14 2.43 -6.29
N TRP A 68 -3.74 3.69 -6.39
CA TRP A 68 -3.69 4.44 -7.65
C TRP A 68 -2.32 5.03 -7.93
N THR A 69 -1.45 5.06 -6.91
CA THR A 69 -0.15 5.73 -6.94
C THR A 69 0.87 4.99 -6.07
N ILE A 70 2.13 5.10 -6.47
CA ILE A 70 3.30 4.75 -5.68
C ILE A 70 4.25 5.95 -5.67
N SER A 71 5.08 6.06 -4.63
CA SER A 71 5.93 7.23 -4.39
C SER A 71 7.36 6.84 -4.01
N HIS A 72 8.34 7.51 -4.62
CA HIS A 72 9.77 7.32 -4.37
C HIS A 72 10.45 8.70 -4.41
N HIS A 73 10.40 9.41 -3.28
CA HIS A 73 10.95 10.77 -3.12
C HIS A 73 12.47 10.79 -3.00
#